data_AF-A0A409VX54-F1
#
_entry.id   AF-A0A409VX54-F1
#
_cell.length_a   1.000
_cell.length_b   1.000
_cell.length_c   1.000
_cell.angle_alpha   90.00
_cell.angle_beta   90.00
_cell.angle_gamma   90.00
#
_symmetry.space_group_name_H-M   'P 1'
#
loop_
_entity.id
_entity.type
_entity.pdbx_description
1 polymer ?
#
loop_
_entity_poly.entity_id
_entity_poly.type
_entity_poly.pdbx_seq_one_letter_code
_entity_poly.pdbx_strand_id
1 'polypeptide(L)'
;MDINLENNATLPYALLPNIPIELQHCIFLLLDPLDVVSVGSTCKALRDSSNDRTLWAQILHQTSLKNRFLLYDDGQSVPIRHLKHAATRPARMLRRLQHHKTPVASQESQSITEGLTPVQTRMISPNSEHRIRRQSSCLFLIPGGRFLVSSIGDSLSVWDLDSSSPTIIASATCRAGFVFLVTPSRDQRSFRISVSSNRFSTTGLPLRCKLTIYTFSPDNPGHLECVETELEAQRDYDLSVFTLVDDVFVYLHRGNVHAWNFINNKFSSWSLPPAYVDQQYPEIFIHETKQLVIIGERYVLAWDIPAFVGLKEYHSKTAAGHTYHGPMQPTSTTPIDLSLMFSQLGVTPEPPTILPVFCETTHDWYNSFSSPTSFDIIWTSTDDPHDYFTTIDLKNRNHKKDCSAGLGPTFKLLKLGTATDDSRCLDSWRLCDDSLVKGCYRGDQYAFEVIVAPQDNQSEESEEHKIFFARLGVFNTGLRRADDFDRFWFSFDPGSGRVCYLSEIEQKIVVVDYVGM
;
A
#
# COMPACT_ATOMS: atom_id res chain seq x y z
N MET A 1 60.88 -11.27 34.91
CA MET A 1 60.75 -12.16 33.74
C MET A 1 60.04 -11.30 32.71
N ASP A 2 60.82 -10.46 32.05
CA ASP A 2 60.33 -9.35 31.23
C ASP A 2 59.98 -9.88 29.85
N ILE A 3 58.68 -9.86 29.53
CA ILE A 3 58.18 -10.23 28.22
C ILE A 3 58.42 -9.03 27.30
N ASN A 4 59.48 -9.13 26.50
CA ASN A 4 59.81 -8.19 25.42
C ASN A 4 58.66 -8.15 24.39
N LEU A 5 57.90 -7.05 24.38
CA LEU A 5 56.82 -6.73 23.44
C LEU A 5 57.30 -5.88 22.24
N GLU A 6 58.59 -5.95 21.87
CA GLU A 6 59.18 -5.08 20.82
C GLU A 6 59.18 -5.66 19.39
N ASN A 7 58.45 -6.74 19.12
CA ASN A 7 58.23 -7.22 17.75
C ASN A 7 56.74 -7.13 17.37
N ASN A 8 56.16 -5.93 17.44
CA ASN A 8 54.93 -5.62 16.71
C ASN A 8 55.29 -5.49 15.23
N ALA A 9 55.39 -6.63 14.55
CA ALA A 9 55.26 -6.67 13.11
C ALA A 9 53.96 -5.94 12.77
N THR A 10 54.09 -4.77 12.14
CA THR A 10 52.99 -4.04 11.52
C THR A 10 52.37 -4.99 10.51
N LEU A 11 51.37 -5.77 10.94
CA LEU A 11 50.46 -6.46 10.04
C LEU A 11 50.01 -5.37 9.06
N PRO A 12 50.34 -5.50 7.76
CA PRO A 12 49.90 -4.51 6.80
C PRO A 12 48.37 -4.60 6.82
N TYR A 13 47.71 -3.66 7.48
CA TYR A 13 46.29 -3.50 7.37
C TYR A 13 46.03 -3.34 5.88
N ALA A 14 45.46 -4.38 5.26
CA ALA A 14 45.05 -4.30 3.88
C ALA A 14 44.01 -3.18 3.82
N LEU A 15 44.44 -2.01 3.35
CA LEU A 15 43.54 -0.89 3.17
C LEU A 15 42.43 -1.36 2.26
N LEU A 16 41.17 -1.01 2.57
CA LEU A 16 39.99 -1.39 1.78
C LEU A 16 40.18 -1.19 0.26
N PRO A 17 40.87 -0.14 -0.25
CA PRO A 17 41.21 0.00 -1.67
C PRO A 17 42.04 -1.13 -2.30
N ASN A 18 42.79 -1.89 -1.50
CA ASN A 18 43.77 -2.88 -1.96
C ASN A 18 43.20 -4.30 -2.04
N ILE A 19 41.97 -4.53 -1.58
CA ILE A 19 41.33 -5.85 -1.72
C ILE A 19 40.72 -6.00 -3.12
N PRO A 20 40.57 -7.23 -3.65
CA PRO A 20 39.89 -7.49 -4.92
C PRO A 20 38.51 -6.82 -5.03
N ILE A 21 38.15 -6.36 -6.24
CA ILE A 21 36.90 -5.62 -6.51
C ILE A 21 35.66 -6.41 -6.07
N GLU A 22 35.70 -7.74 -6.21
CA GLU A 22 34.63 -8.64 -5.81
C GLU A 22 34.39 -8.60 -4.30
N LEU A 23 35.46 -8.53 -3.50
CA LEU A 23 35.34 -8.38 -2.04
C LEU A 23 34.85 -6.98 -1.67
N GLN A 24 35.24 -5.94 -2.42
CA GLN A 24 34.69 -4.60 -2.23
C GLN A 24 33.18 -4.58 -2.50
N HIS A 25 32.72 -5.24 -3.57
CA HIS A 25 31.30 -5.39 -3.87
C HIS A 25 30.55 -6.14 -2.76
N CYS A 26 31.10 -7.26 -2.26
CA CYS A 26 30.52 -7.97 -1.13
C CYS A 26 30.36 -7.07 0.10
N ILE A 27 31.34 -6.22 0.40
CA ILE A 27 31.25 -5.26 1.50
C ILE A 27 30.17 -4.21 1.22
N PHE A 28 30.13 -3.64 0.01
CA PHE A 28 29.12 -2.63 -0.35
C PHE A 28 27.69 -3.17 -0.32
N LEU A 29 27.47 -4.44 -0.65
CA LEU A 29 26.15 -5.09 -0.55
C LEU A 29 25.68 -5.34 0.90
N LEU A 30 26.55 -5.12 1.90
CA LEU A 30 26.20 -5.16 3.32
C LEU A 30 25.89 -3.76 3.89
N LEU A 31 26.12 -2.70 3.11
CA LEU A 31 25.89 -1.33 3.52
C LEU A 31 24.55 -0.82 2.99
N ASP A 32 23.98 0.17 3.69
CA ASP A 32 22.85 0.91 3.14
C ASP A 32 23.26 1.66 1.86
N PRO A 33 22.35 1.83 0.89
CA PRO A 33 22.67 2.49 -0.38
C PRO A 33 23.33 3.87 -0.21
N LEU A 34 22.91 4.65 0.80
CA LEU A 34 23.50 5.96 1.09
C LEU A 34 24.93 5.88 1.66
N ASP A 35 25.25 4.80 2.35
CA ASP A 35 26.58 4.57 2.90
C ASP A 35 27.56 4.15 1.80
N VAL A 36 27.09 3.38 0.81
CA VAL A 36 27.89 3.08 -0.40
C VAL A 36 28.29 4.37 -1.13
N VAL A 37 27.38 5.33 -1.27
CA VAL A 37 27.70 6.66 -1.84
C VAL A 37 28.73 7.38 -0.97
N SER A 38 28.55 7.35 0.35
CA SER A 38 29.44 8.01 1.30
C SER A 38 30.85 7.43 1.28
N VAL A 39 31.00 6.10 1.28
CA VAL A 39 32.29 5.41 1.16
C VAL A 39 32.95 5.72 -0.19
N GLY A 40 32.18 5.73 -1.27
CA GLY A 40 32.65 6.13 -2.60
C GLY A 40 33.17 7.56 -2.68
N SER A 41 32.77 8.46 -1.78
CA SER A 41 33.26 9.83 -1.73
C SER A 41 34.65 9.99 -1.09
N THR A 42 35.17 8.94 -0.42
CA THR A 42 36.38 9.04 0.41
C THR A 42 37.69 8.97 -0.38
N CYS A 43 37.80 8.11 -1.39
CA CYS A 43 39.01 7.96 -2.21
C CYS A 43 38.70 7.48 -3.64
N LYS A 44 39.65 7.67 -4.56
CA LYS A 44 39.44 7.36 -5.99
C LYS A 44 39.14 5.86 -6.24
N ALA A 45 39.89 4.95 -5.60
CA ALA A 45 39.69 3.52 -5.80
C ALA A 45 38.28 3.07 -5.38
N LEU A 46 37.83 3.46 -4.18
CA LEU A 46 36.48 3.14 -3.69
C LEU A 46 35.39 3.84 -4.49
N ARG A 47 35.66 5.04 -5.02
CA ARG A 47 34.77 5.72 -5.95
C ARG A 47 34.58 4.93 -7.24
N ASP A 48 35.66 4.39 -7.80
CA ASP A 48 35.61 3.64 -9.05
C ASP A 48 34.82 2.33 -8.83
N SER A 49 35.10 1.63 -7.73
CA SER A 49 34.35 0.42 -7.33
C SER A 49 32.87 0.67 -7.02
N SER A 50 32.56 1.73 -6.26
CA SER A 50 31.18 2.16 -5.98
C SER A 50 30.50 2.86 -7.16
N ASN A 51 31.15 2.94 -8.33
CA ASN A 51 30.55 3.35 -9.60
C ASN A 51 30.40 2.17 -10.56
N ASP A 52 30.55 0.94 -10.09
CA ASP A 52 30.23 -0.23 -10.90
C ASP A 52 28.71 -0.36 -11.11
N ARG A 53 28.29 -0.56 -12.37
CA ARG A 53 26.86 -0.68 -12.70
C ARG A 53 26.24 -1.96 -12.14
N THR A 54 26.99 -3.06 -12.09
CA THR A 54 26.50 -4.37 -11.62
C THR A 54 26.22 -4.31 -10.12
N LEU A 55 27.12 -3.70 -9.37
CA LEU A 55 26.92 -3.40 -7.95
C LEU A 55 25.62 -2.64 -7.70
N TRP A 56 25.36 -1.55 -8.43
CA TRP A 56 24.15 -0.76 -8.22
C TRP A 56 22.86 -1.44 -8.68
N ALA A 57 22.93 -2.34 -9.67
CA ALA A 57 21.79 -3.18 -10.01
C ALA A 57 21.46 -4.15 -8.86
N GLN A 58 22.47 -4.75 -8.24
CA GLN A 58 22.31 -5.63 -7.07
C GLN A 58 21.80 -4.88 -5.84
N ILE A 59 22.33 -3.69 -5.55
CA ILE A 59 21.84 -2.83 -4.45
C ILE A 59 20.38 -2.43 -4.71
N LEU A 60 20.03 -2.05 -5.94
CA LEU A 60 18.65 -1.74 -6.28
C LEU A 60 17.74 -2.96 -6.12
N HIS A 61 18.18 -4.14 -6.56
CA HIS A 61 17.44 -5.39 -6.39
C HIS A 61 17.18 -5.69 -4.91
N GLN A 62 18.19 -5.60 -4.04
CA GLN A 62 18.04 -5.75 -2.59
C GLN A 62 17.10 -4.70 -2.00
N THR A 63 17.23 -3.43 -2.44
CA THR A 63 16.36 -2.34 -2.01
C THR A 63 14.90 -2.58 -2.41
N SER A 64 14.66 -3.07 -3.64
CA SER A 64 13.33 -3.43 -4.12
C SER A 64 12.75 -4.59 -3.32
N LEU A 65 13.54 -5.62 -3.02
CA LEU A 65 13.08 -6.73 -2.18
C LEU A 65 12.75 -6.29 -0.75
N LYS A 66 13.58 -5.41 -0.17
CA LYS A 66 13.40 -4.82 1.15
C LYS A 66 12.11 -4.00 1.22
N ASN A 67 11.89 -3.13 0.23
CA ASN A 67 10.76 -2.21 0.18
C ASN A 67 9.53 -2.76 -0.57
N ARG A 68 9.59 -3.99 -1.05
CA ARG A 68 8.55 -4.66 -1.83
C ARG A 68 8.15 -3.91 -3.11
N PHE A 69 9.13 -3.35 -3.80
CA PHE A 69 8.92 -2.70 -5.10
C PHE A 69 8.86 -3.73 -6.23
N LEU A 70 8.39 -3.31 -7.40
CA LEU A 70 8.56 -4.09 -8.61
C LEU A 70 10.06 -4.30 -8.89
N LEU A 71 10.46 -5.53 -9.23
CA LEU A 71 11.84 -5.85 -9.58
C LEU A 71 12.14 -5.32 -10.99
N TYR A 72 13.31 -4.70 -11.13
CA TYR A 72 13.83 -4.29 -12.42
C TYR A 72 14.42 -5.51 -13.14
N ASP A 73 14.19 -5.60 -14.45
CA ASP A 73 14.93 -6.55 -15.28
C ASP A 73 16.38 -6.09 -15.46
N ASP A 74 17.31 -7.03 -15.25
CA ASP A 74 18.75 -6.82 -15.35
C ASP A 74 19.18 -6.51 -16.80
N GLY A 75 18.35 -6.90 -17.79
CA GLY A 75 18.62 -6.76 -19.21
C GLY A 75 18.57 -5.33 -19.75
N GLN A 76 17.84 -4.41 -19.10
CA GLN A 76 17.73 -3.04 -19.61
C GLN A 76 18.98 -2.20 -19.32
N SER A 77 19.42 -1.40 -20.29
CA SER A 77 20.53 -0.46 -20.14
C SER A 77 20.17 0.77 -19.29
N VAL A 78 19.64 0.55 -18.08
CA VAL A 78 19.37 1.61 -17.11
C VAL A 78 20.69 2.31 -16.77
N PRO A 79 20.82 3.63 -17.00
CA PRO A 79 22.07 4.32 -16.69
C PRO A 79 22.33 4.29 -15.18
N ILE A 80 23.60 4.17 -14.78
CA ILE A 80 24.00 4.02 -13.37
C ILE A 80 23.42 5.09 -12.44
N ARG A 81 23.28 6.34 -12.92
CA ARG A 81 22.66 7.42 -12.15
C ARG A 81 21.22 7.10 -11.74
N HIS A 82 20.45 6.43 -12.59
CA HIS A 82 19.08 6.02 -12.28
C HIS A 82 19.05 4.86 -11.28
N LEU A 83 19.99 3.91 -11.38
CA LEU A 83 20.13 2.83 -10.40
C LEU A 83 20.46 3.38 -9.01
N LYS A 84 21.47 4.27 -8.93
CA LYS A 84 21.85 4.99 -7.71
C LYS A 84 20.68 5.76 -7.12
N HIS A 85 20.01 6.53 -7.97
CA HIS A 85 18.87 7.34 -7.54
C HIS A 85 17.75 6.46 -6.99
N ALA A 86 17.29 5.46 -7.75
CA ALA A 86 16.21 4.56 -7.33
C ALA A 86 16.55 3.81 -6.03
N ALA A 87 17.77 3.30 -5.89
CA ALA A 87 18.21 2.58 -4.69
C ALA A 87 18.30 3.48 -3.44
N THR A 88 18.63 4.76 -3.61
CA THR A 88 18.79 5.69 -2.47
C THR A 88 17.51 6.46 -2.13
N ARG A 89 16.49 6.47 -3.01
CA ARG A 89 15.24 7.22 -2.82
C ARG A 89 14.54 6.94 -1.48
N PRO A 90 14.31 5.67 -1.06
CA PRO A 90 13.56 5.40 0.18
C PRO A 90 14.22 6.04 1.40
N ALA A 91 15.51 5.77 1.60
CA ALA A 91 16.28 6.33 2.71
C ALA A 91 16.36 7.86 2.65
N ARG A 92 16.49 8.45 1.45
CA ARG A 92 16.48 9.92 1.28
C ARG A 92 15.13 10.52 1.63
N MET A 93 14.03 9.91 1.19
CA MET A 93 12.69 10.39 1.49
C MET A 93 12.43 10.30 2.98
N LEU A 94 12.75 9.17 3.61
CA LEU A 94 12.59 8.97 5.04
C LEU A 94 13.38 10.01 5.84
N ARG A 95 14.67 10.24 5.51
CA ARG A 95 15.47 11.30 6.14
C ARG A 95 14.84 12.68 5.95
N ARG A 96 14.31 13.00 4.76
CA ARG A 96 13.62 14.28 4.51
C ARG A 96 12.36 14.43 5.37
N LEU A 97 11.54 13.38 5.52
CA LEU A 97 10.38 13.37 6.39
C LEU A 97 10.79 13.59 7.86
N GLN A 98 11.81 12.85 8.33
CA GLN A 98 12.35 12.98 9.69
C GLN A 98 12.90 14.37 10.00
N HIS A 99 13.53 15.03 9.02
CA HIS A 99 14.01 16.41 9.18
C HIS A 99 12.88 17.44 9.31
N HIS A 100 11.69 17.14 8.76
CA HIS A 100 10.50 18.00 8.86
C HIS A 100 9.52 17.49 9.92
N LYS A 101 10.01 16.71 10.89
CA LYS A 101 9.20 16.19 11.97
C LYS A 101 8.59 17.33 12.79
N THR A 102 7.28 17.30 12.94
CA THR A 102 6.56 18.11 13.93
C THR A 102 6.21 17.17 15.09
N PRO A 103 6.65 17.47 16.33
CA PRO A 103 6.25 16.69 17.49
C PRO A 103 4.72 16.67 17.64
N VAL A 104 4.17 15.51 18.03
CA VAL A 104 2.72 15.35 18.25
C VAL A 104 2.20 16.36 19.28
N ALA A 105 2.96 16.56 20.36
CA ALA A 105 2.60 17.43 21.48
C ALA A 105 2.56 18.94 21.14
N SER A 106 3.16 19.37 20.02
CA SER A 106 3.25 20.80 19.65
C SER A 106 2.20 21.26 18.63
N GLN A 107 1.27 20.38 18.23
CA GLN A 107 0.28 20.71 17.19
C GLN A 107 -0.74 21.78 17.62
N GLU A 108 -0.97 21.99 18.92
CA GLU A 108 -2.02 22.89 19.41
C GLU A 108 -1.62 24.38 19.45
N SER A 109 -0.35 24.74 19.23
CA SER A 109 0.10 26.14 19.50
C SER A 109 1.18 26.70 18.58
N GLN A 110 1.66 25.98 17.56
CA GLN A 110 2.77 26.47 16.74
C GLN A 110 2.33 26.96 15.36
N SER A 111 2.84 28.15 15.00
CA SER A 111 2.81 28.71 13.66
C SER A 111 3.25 27.66 12.63
N ILE A 112 2.44 27.50 11.58
CA ILE A 112 2.63 26.66 10.41
C ILE A 112 4.14 26.42 10.14
N THR A 113 4.64 25.25 10.52
CA THR A 113 5.98 24.80 10.11
C THR A 113 6.00 24.68 8.59
N GLU A 114 7.06 25.17 7.94
CA GLU A 114 7.22 25.08 6.50
C GLU A 114 7.21 23.59 6.10
N GLY A 115 6.18 23.19 5.34
CA GLY A 115 6.07 21.83 4.83
C GLY A 115 7.21 21.52 3.84
N LEU A 116 7.47 20.24 3.64
CA LEU A 116 8.45 19.76 2.67
C LEU A 116 8.16 20.35 1.30
N THR A 117 9.09 21.13 0.76
CA THR A 117 8.92 21.73 -0.57
C THR A 117 9.21 20.71 -1.67
N PRO A 118 8.36 20.62 -2.71
CA PRO A 118 8.65 19.81 -3.88
C PRO A 118 9.96 20.21 -4.55
N VAL A 119 10.69 19.21 -5.06
CA VAL A 119 11.88 19.42 -5.89
C VAL A 119 11.49 19.63 -7.35
N GLN A 120 10.49 18.89 -7.81
CA GLN A 120 10.01 18.97 -9.18
C GLN A 120 8.49 18.77 -9.21
N THR A 121 7.83 19.44 -10.14
CA THR A 121 6.41 19.21 -10.44
C THR A 121 6.25 19.10 -11.95
N ARG A 122 5.56 18.04 -12.39
CA ARG A 122 5.27 17.74 -13.78
C ARG A 122 3.77 17.62 -13.96
N MET A 123 3.26 18.13 -15.06
CA MET A 123 1.86 17.96 -15.44
C MET A 123 1.78 17.06 -16.66
N ILE A 124 0.97 16.02 -16.57
CA ILE A 124 0.74 15.04 -17.62
C ILE A 124 -0.69 15.24 -18.11
N SER A 125 -0.84 15.50 -19.40
CA SER A 125 -2.15 15.55 -20.03
C SER A 125 -2.60 14.12 -20.33
N PRO A 126 -3.70 13.62 -19.74
CA PRO A 126 -4.34 12.41 -20.24
C PRO A 126 -4.75 12.63 -21.70
N ASN A 127 -4.82 11.56 -22.49
CA ASN A 127 -5.20 11.67 -23.91
C ASN A 127 -6.50 12.47 -24.05
N SER A 128 -6.47 13.48 -24.93
CA SER A 128 -7.30 14.69 -24.91
C SER A 128 -8.80 14.51 -25.18
N GLU A 129 -9.26 13.29 -25.47
CA GLU A 129 -10.65 13.04 -25.83
C GLU A 129 -11.57 12.90 -24.61
N HIS A 130 -11.02 12.59 -23.44
CA HIS A 130 -11.81 12.36 -22.23
C HIS A 130 -11.61 13.49 -21.22
N ARG A 131 -12.70 14.23 -20.94
CA ARG A 131 -12.74 15.13 -19.78
C ARG A 131 -12.67 14.27 -18.52
N ILE A 132 -11.84 14.66 -17.54
CA ILE A 132 -11.77 13.98 -16.26
C ILE A 132 -13.14 14.14 -15.59
N ARG A 133 -13.89 13.04 -15.52
CA ARG A 133 -15.16 12.98 -14.80
C ARG A 133 -14.87 12.56 -13.37
N ARG A 134 -15.49 13.29 -12.44
CA ARG A 134 -15.28 13.11 -10.99
C ARG A 134 -15.50 11.67 -10.50
N GLN A 135 -16.48 10.98 -11.07
CA GLN A 135 -17.03 9.75 -10.48
C GLN A 135 -16.33 8.46 -10.93
N SER A 136 -15.24 8.51 -11.71
CA SER A 136 -14.62 7.29 -12.28
C SER A 136 -13.13 7.47 -12.59
N SER A 137 -12.44 8.31 -11.82
CA SER A 137 -11.02 8.58 -12.06
C SER A 137 -10.18 8.09 -10.88
N CYS A 138 -9.34 7.08 -11.13
CA CYS A 138 -8.48 6.42 -10.15
C CYS A 138 -7.01 6.61 -10.50
N LEU A 139 -6.16 6.94 -9.53
CA LEU A 139 -4.70 6.96 -9.66
C LEU A 139 -4.08 5.98 -8.66
N PHE A 140 -3.08 5.22 -9.10
CA PHE A 140 -2.28 4.40 -8.23
C PHE A 140 -0.81 4.41 -8.64
N LEU A 141 0.01 5.01 -7.78
CA LEU A 141 1.45 5.03 -7.95
C LEU A 141 2.03 3.70 -7.44
N ILE A 142 2.62 2.94 -8.37
CA ILE A 142 3.26 1.66 -8.10
C ILE A 142 4.47 1.91 -7.16
N PRO A 143 4.62 1.16 -6.06
CA PRO A 143 5.76 1.29 -5.15
C PRO A 143 7.12 1.25 -5.86
N GLY A 144 7.98 2.20 -5.52
CA GLY A 144 9.22 2.54 -6.26
C GLY A 144 9.02 3.71 -7.23
N GLY A 145 7.76 4.08 -7.49
CA GLY A 145 7.32 5.31 -8.13
C GLY A 145 7.54 5.41 -9.62
N ARG A 146 8.15 4.41 -10.27
CA ARG A 146 8.42 4.42 -11.71
C ARG A 146 7.13 4.38 -12.52
N PHE A 147 6.17 3.55 -12.12
CA PHE A 147 4.94 3.34 -12.87
C PHE A 147 3.75 3.99 -12.16
N LEU A 148 2.85 4.58 -12.93
CA LEU A 148 1.55 5.05 -12.45
C LEU A 148 0.46 4.32 -13.22
N VAL A 149 -0.52 3.77 -12.53
CA VAL A 149 -1.76 3.27 -13.12
C VAL A 149 -2.80 4.36 -12.98
N SER A 150 -3.48 4.69 -14.07
CA SER A 150 -4.63 5.59 -14.04
C SER A 150 -5.82 4.94 -14.71
N SER A 151 -6.99 5.01 -14.09
CA SER A 151 -8.25 4.88 -14.78
C SER A 151 -8.86 6.26 -14.91
N ILE A 152 -9.10 6.76 -16.12
CA ILE A 152 -9.71 8.08 -16.36
C ILE A 152 -10.75 7.93 -17.46
N GLY A 153 -12.02 8.13 -17.11
CA GLY A 153 -13.13 7.88 -18.03
C GLY A 153 -13.20 6.40 -18.40
N ASP A 154 -13.16 6.11 -19.70
CA ASP A 154 -13.22 4.73 -20.22
C ASP A 154 -11.82 4.17 -20.53
N SER A 155 -10.75 4.81 -20.04
CA SER A 155 -9.37 4.42 -20.29
C SER A 155 -8.67 3.97 -19.02
N LEU A 156 -8.10 2.77 -19.08
CA LEU A 156 -7.07 2.31 -18.15
C LEU A 156 -5.71 2.50 -18.82
N SER A 157 -4.78 3.17 -18.16
CA SER A 157 -3.45 3.47 -18.69
C SER A 157 -2.37 3.19 -17.66
N VAL A 158 -1.25 2.64 -18.12
CA VAL A 158 0.00 2.51 -17.37
C VAL A 158 1.01 3.50 -17.93
N TRP A 159 1.55 4.34 -17.06
CA TRP A 159 2.51 5.39 -17.40
C TRP A 159 3.91 5.01 -16.89
N ASP A 160 4.95 5.24 -17.67
CA ASP A 160 6.35 5.32 -17.18
C ASP A 160 6.65 6.77 -16.80
N LEU A 161 7.02 6.99 -15.53
CA LEU A 161 7.34 8.29 -14.95
C LEU A 161 8.84 8.57 -14.84
N ASP A 162 9.71 7.60 -15.14
CA ASP A 162 11.17 7.80 -15.05
C ASP A 162 11.77 8.44 -16.32
N SER A 163 10.99 8.54 -17.40
CA SER A 163 11.33 9.38 -18.55
C SER A 163 11.19 10.87 -18.22
N SER A 164 11.96 11.72 -18.93
CA SER A 164 11.83 13.18 -18.82
C SER A 164 10.45 13.67 -19.24
N SER A 165 9.79 12.93 -20.14
CA SER A 165 8.41 13.14 -20.57
C SER A 165 7.62 11.87 -20.27
N PRO A 166 6.80 11.83 -19.19
CA PRO A 166 5.99 10.68 -18.87
C PRO A 166 5.20 10.16 -20.07
N THR A 167 5.21 8.86 -20.28
CA THR A 167 4.63 8.22 -21.47
C THR A 167 3.70 7.08 -21.07
N ILE A 168 2.57 6.96 -21.76
CA ILE A 168 1.72 5.76 -21.67
C ILE A 168 2.47 4.61 -22.32
N ILE A 169 2.77 3.57 -21.55
CA ILE A 169 3.46 2.37 -22.02
C ILE A 169 2.50 1.21 -22.22
N ALA A 170 1.30 1.25 -21.67
CA ALA A 170 0.23 0.30 -21.97
C ALA A 170 -1.13 0.94 -21.69
N SER A 171 -2.16 0.54 -22.43
CA SER A 171 -3.52 1.02 -22.18
C SER A 171 -4.56 -0.02 -22.59
N ALA A 172 -5.73 0.07 -21.97
CA ALA A 172 -6.91 -0.70 -22.32
C ALA A 172 -8.15 0.20 -22.22
N THR A 173 -9.17 -0.09 -23.02
CA THR A 173 -10.48 0.51 -22.82
C THR A 173 -11.19 -0.25 -21.71
N CYS A 174 -11.50 0.44 -20.63
CA CYS A 174 -12.22 -0.12 -19.49
C CYS A 174 -13.12 0.96 -18.91
N ARG A 175 -14.42 0.68 -18.81
CA ARG A 175 -15.34 1.49 -18.01
C ARG A 175 -15.14 1.11 -16.57
N ALA A 176 -14.14 1.68 -15.92
CA ALA A 176 -13.90 1.40 -14.53
C ALA A 176 -15.14 1.80 -13.71
N GLY A 177 -15.65 0.83 -12.99
CA GLY A 177 -16.63 0.98 -11.95
C GLY A 177 -15.93 1.12 -10.60
N PHE A 178 -16.52 0.53 -9.58
CA PHE A 178 -16.14 0.73 -8.18
C PHE A 178 -14.86 0.00 -7.75
N VAL A 179 -14.50 -1.09 -8.44
CA VAL A 179 -13.31 -1.89 -8.07
C VAL A 179 -12.11 -1.39 -8.85
N PHE A 180 -11.07 -0.97 -8.13
CA PHE A 180 -9.77 -0.64 -8.68
C PHE A 180 -8.69 -1.03 -7.67
N LEU A 181 -8.09 -2.21 -7.85
CA LEU A 181 -6.93 -2.64 -7.04
C LEU A 181 -5.72 -2.86 -7.92
N VAL A 182 -4.55 -2.61 -7.36
CA VAL A 182 -3.28 -2.89 -8.00
C VAL A 182 -2.37 -3.67 -7.07
N THR A 183 -1.93 -4.85 -7.51
CA THR A 183 -1.09 -5.74 -6.69
C THR A 183 0.04 -6.35 -7.52
N PRO A 184 1.21 -6.64 -6.93
CA PRO A 184 2.32 -7.24 -7.65
C PRO A 184 2.05 -8.71 -7.92
N SER A 185 2.65 -9.25 -8.99
CA SER A 185 2.77 -10.68 -9.17
C SER A 185 3.66 -11.29 -8.09
N ARG A 186 3.53 -12.60 -7.87
CA ARG A 186 4.29 -13.34 -6.85
C ARG A 186 5.81 -13.21 -7.02
N ASP A 187 6.29 -13.10 -8.25
CA ASP A 187 7.70 -12.92 -8.60
C ASP A 187 8.14 -11.44 -8.65
N GLN A 188 7.24 -10.49 -8.38
CA GLN A 188 7.46 -9.04 -8.41
C GLN A 188 7.93 -8.49 -9.76
N ARG A 189 7.80 -9.24 -10.84
CA ARG A 189 8.22 -8.79 -12.18
C ARG A 189 7.09 -8.12 -12.94
N SER A 190 5.85 -8.40 -12.57
CA SER A 190 4.65 -7.80 -13.16
C SER A 190 3.73 -7.30 -12.06
N PHE A 191 2.69 -6.58 -12.44
CA PHE A 191 1.60 -6.26 -11.52
C PHE A 191 0.26 -6.44 -12.21
N ARG A 192 -0.77 -6.56 -11.37
CA ARG A 192 -2.14 -6.88 -11.74
C ARG A 192 -3.02 -5.73 -11.36
N ILE A 193 -3.99 -5.43 -12.22
CA ILE A 193 -4.98 -4.38 -12.02
C ILE A 193 -6.35 -5.06 -12.08
N SER A 194 -7.04 -5.13 -10.94
CA SER A 194 -8.43 -5.57 -10.94
C SER A 194 -9.35 -4.37 -11.20
N VAL A 195 -10.25 -4.51 -12.15
CA VAL A 195 -11.24 -3.50 -12.49
C VAL A 195 -12.61 -4.15 -12.62
N SER A 196 -13.62 -3.59 -11.95
CA SER A 196 -15.01 -3.93 -12.25
C SER A 196 -15.55 -2.97 -13.30
N SER A 197 -16.43 -3.45 -14.18
CA SER A 197 -17.11 -2.62 -15.16
C SER A 197 -18.60 -2.96 -15.17
N ASN A 198 -19.44 -1.94 -15.07
CA ASN A 198 -20.89 -2.13 -15.11
C ASN A 198 -21.35 -2.16 -16.55
N ARG A 199 -22.07 -3.22 -16.93
CA ARG A 199 -22.79 -3.27 -18.20
C ARG A 199 -24.22 -2.82 -17.99
N PHE A 200 -24.52 -1.61 -18.45
CA PHE A 200 -25.88 -1.13 -18.56
C PHE A 200 -26.57 -1.84 -19.73
N SER A 201 -27.76 -2.40 -19.50
CA SER A 201 -28.62 -2.85 -20.59
C SER A 201 -29.08 -1.65 -21.43
N THR A 202 -29.52 -1.92 -22.66
CA THR A 202 -30.23 -0.91 -23.48
C THR A 202 -31.52 -0.41 -22.81
N THR A 203 -32.06 -1.16 -21.85
CA THR A 203 -33.20 -0.76 -21.02
C THR A 203 -32.82 0.05 -19.78
N GLY A 204 -31.54 0.36 -19.59
CA GLY A 204 -31.03 1.17 -18.47
C GLY A 204 -30.89 0.43 -17.14
N LEU A 205 -31.11 -0.89 -17.11
CA LEU A 205 -30.91 -1.71 -15.91
C LEU A 205 -29.50 -2.33 -15.95
N PRO A 206 -28.69 -2.21 -14.89
CA PRO A 206 -27.42 -2.94 -14.79
C PRO A 206 -27.75 -4.42 -14.71
N LEU A 207 -27.34 -5.18 -15.73
CA LEU A 207 -27.67 -6.61 -15.80
C LEU A 207 -26.53 -7.48 -15.26
N ARG A 208 -25.27 -7.03 -15.43
CA ARG A 208 -24.07 -7.80 -15.06
C ARG A 208 -22.91 -6.86 -14.74
N CYS A 209 -22.20 -7.17 -13.66
CA CYS A 209 -20.90 -6.60 -13.36
C CYS A 209 -19.84 -7.49 -14.01
N LYS A 210 -18.95 -6.93 -14.81
CA LYS A 210 -17.83 -7.67 -15.40
C LYS A 210 -16.58 -7.34 -14.62
N LEU A 211 -15.96 -8.34 -14.03
CA LEU A 211 -14.69 -8.22 -13.34
C LEU A 211 -13.57 -8.62 -14.31
N THR A 212 -12.62 -7.73 -14.52
CA THR A 212 -11.44 -7.95 -15.36
C THR A 212 -10.18 -7.77 -14.53
N ILE A 213 -9.26 -8.71 -14.64
CA ILE A 213 -7.91 -8.60 -14.09
C ILE A 213 -6.96 -8.40 -15.26
N TYR A 214 -6.38 -7.21 -15.35
CA TYR A 214 -5.30 -6.91 -16.28
C TYR A 214 -3.96 -7.27 -15.64
N THR A 215 -3.00 -7.74 -16.42
CA THR A 215 -1.63 -7.98 -16.01
C THR A 215 -0.71 -7.16 -16.92
N PHE A 216 0.17 -6.37 -16.30
CA PHE A 216 1.20 -5.61 -16.98
C PHE A 216 2.58 -6.15 -16.60
N SER A 217 3.40 -6.47 -17.61
CA SER A 217 4.80 -6.80 -17.45
C SER A 217 5.69 -5.72 -18.09
N PRO A 218 6.65 -5.12 -17.37
CA PRO A 218 7.64 -4.21 -17.95
C PRO A 218 8.47 -4.84 -19.08
N ASP A 219 8.60 -6.17 -19.11
CA ASP A 219 9.34 -6.91 -20.13
C ASP A 219 8.59 -6.96 -21.47
N ASN A 220 7.27 -6.73 -21.45
CA ASN A 220 6.43 -6.68 -22.63
C ASN A 220 5.61 -5.37 -22.64
N PRO A 221 6.27 -4.20 -22.81
CA PRO A 221 5.57 -2.92 -22.85
C PRO A 221 4.63 -2.88 -24.05
N GLY A 222 3.53 -2.14 -23.91
CA GLY A 222 2.50 -2.00 -24.95
C GLY A 222 1.31 -2.94 -24.77
N HIS A 223 1.41 -3.94 -23.89
CA HIS A 223 0.38 -4.95 -23.72
C HIS A 223 -0.16 -5.03 -22.28
N LEU A 224 -1.48 -5.10 -22.16
CA LEU A 224 -2.17 -5.51 -20.93
C LEU A 224 -2.86 -6.85 -21.22
N GLU A 225 -2.29 -7.92 -20.70
CA GLU A 225 -2.96 -9.23 -20.72
C GLU A 225 -4.20 -9.14 -19.83
N CYS A 226 -5.31 -9.75 -20.20
CA CYS A 226 -6.52 -9.69 -19.37
C CYS A 226 -7.21 -11.04 -19.25
N VAL A 227 -7.75 -11.28 -18.06
CA VAL A 227 -8.65 -12.39 -17.76
C VAL A 227 -9.93 -11.80 -17.19
N GLU A 228 -11.07 -12.34 -17.62
CA GLU A 228 -12.37 -11.75 -17.34
C GLU A 228 -13.33 -12.80 -16.79
N THR A 229 -14.21 -12.35 -15.90
CA THR A 229 -15.37 -13.12 -15.46
C THR A 229 -16.60 -12.20 -15.38
N GLU A 230 -17.78 -12.77 -15.63
CA GLU A 230 -19.05 -12.07 -15.47
C GLU A 230 -19.66 -12.44 -14.11
N LEU A 231 -20.05 -11.42 -13.36
CA LEU A 231 -20.77 -11.53 -12.10
C LEU A 231 -22.23 -11.14 -12.34
N GLU A 232 -23.15 -11.96 -11.84
CA GLU A 232 -24.56 -11.61 -11.74
C GLU A 232 -24.75 -10.62 -10.58
N ALA A 233 -24.48 -9.35 -10.85
CA ALA A 233 -24.83 -8.25 -9.95
C ALA A 233 -26.17 -7.65 -10.39
N GLN A 234 -27.14 -7.54 -9.48
CA GLN A 234 -28.40 -6.85 -9.80
C GLN A 234 -28.32 -5.35 -9.54
N ARG A 235 -27.30 -4.87 -8.80
CA ARG A 235 -27.07 -3.46 -8.51
C ARG A 235 -25.58 -3.13 -8.50
N ASP A 236 -25.26 -1.88 -8.81
CA ASP A 236 -23.89 -1.36 -8.92
C ASP A 236 -23.09 -1.40 -7.60
N TYR A 237 -23.74 -1.63 -6.46
CA TYR A 237 -23.14 -1.59 -5.11
C TYR A 237 -23.06 -2.97 -4.43
N ASP A 238 -23.29 -4.07 -5.15
CA ASP A 238 -23.35 -5.39 -4.48
C ASP A 238 -21.95 -5.94 -4.11
N LEU A 239 -20.86 -5.32 -4.58
CA LEU A 239 -19.48 -5.66 -4.21
C LEU A 239 -18.99 -4.69 -3.12
N SER A 240 -19.05 -5.11 -1.85
CA SER A 240 -18.74 -4.23 -0.72
C SER A 240 -17.27 -4.23 -0.33
N VAL A 241 -16.60 -5.38 -0.40
CA VAL A 241 -15.19 -5.53 0.00
C VAL A 241 -14.51 -6.54 -0.89
N PHE A 242 -13.26 -6.30 -1.21
CA PHE A 242 -12.49 -7.13 -2.13
C PHE A 242 -10.99 -7.02 -1.86
N THR A 243 -10.25 -8.03 -2.27
CA THR A 243 -8.78 -8.08 -2.18
C THR A 243 -8.23 -8.94 -3.31
N LEU A 244 -6.96 -8.72 -3.68
CA LEU A 244 -6.26 -9.50 -4.69
C LEU A 244 -4.90 -9.95 -4.14
N VAL A 245 -4.76 -11.24 -3.82
CA VAL A 245 -3.51 -11.78 -3.28
C VAL A 245 -3.03 -12.93 -4.14
N ASP A 246 -1.79 -12.82 -4.61
CA ASP A 246 -1.26 -13.73 -5.62
C ASP A 246 -2.28 -13.89 -6.77
N ASP A 247 -2.62 -15.13 -7.10
CA ASP A 247 -3.51 -15.51 -8.20
C ASP A 247 -4.99 -15.59 -7.79
N VAL A 248 -5.35 -15.09 -6.60
CA VAL A 248 -6.69 -15.21 -6.03
C VAL A 248 -7.30 -13.84 -5.77
N PHE A 249 -8.40 -13.56 -6.46
CA PHE A 249 -9.25 -12.40 -6.20
C PHE A 249 -10.39 -12.82 -5.27
N VAL A 250 -10.55 -12.17 -4.14
CA VAL A 250 -11.63 -12.45 -3.18
C VAL A 250 -12.53 -11.24 -3.07
N TYR A 251 -13.84 -11.47 -3.00
CA TYR A 251 -14.82 -10.41 -2.79
C TYR A 251 -16.03 -10.92 -2.02
N LEU A 252 -16.71 -9.99 -1.35
CA LEU A 252 -18.00 -10.23 -0.71
C LEU A 252 -19.13 -9.75 -1.62
N HIS A 253 -20.13 -10.60 -1.84
CA HIS A 253 -21.32 -10.31 -2.62
C HIS A 253 -22.56 -10.91 -1.95
N ARG A 254 -23.48 -10.06 -1.49
CA ARG A 254 -24.76 -10.47 -0.87
C ARG A 254 -24.60 -11.45 0.29
N GLY A 255 -23.66 -11.16 1.18
CA GLY A 255 -23.35 -12.03 2.33
C GLY A 255 -22.66 -13.36 1.96
N ASN A 256 -22.21 -13.51 0.71
CA ASN A 256 -21.43 -14.65 0.27
C ASN A 256 -20.01 -14.20 -0.06
N VAL A 257 -19.05 -15.02 0.38
CA VAL A 257 -17.65 -14.84 0.03
C VAL A 257 -17.39 -15.62 -1.25
N HIS A 258 -16.70 -14.98 -2.17
CA HIS A 258 -16.28 -15.56 -3.43
C HIS A 258 -14.77 -15.43 -3.58
N ALA A 259 -14.10 -16.55 -3.84
CA ALA A 259 -12.68 -16.58 -4.16
C ALA A 259 -12.50 -17.09 -5.60
N TRP A 260 -11.81 -16.33 -6.43
CA TRP A 260 -11.55 -16.63 -7.82
C TRP A 260 -10.05 -16.78 -8.08
N ASN A 261 -9.61 -18.01 -8.37
CA ASN A 261 -8.30 -18.24 -8.93
C ASN A 261 -8.34 -17.97 -10.45
N PHE A 262 -7.97 -16.77 -10.85
CA PHE A 262 -8.14 -16.29 -12.23
C PHE A 262 -7.15 -16.93 -13.21
N ILE A 263 -5.98 -17.38 -12.74
CA ILE A 263 -5.01 -18.10 -13.58
C ILE A 263 -5.56 -19.45 -14.04
N ASN A 264 -6.17 -20.21 -13.11
CA ASN A 264 -6.73 -21.52 -13.43
C ASN A 264 -8.22 -21.48 -13.82
N ASN A 265 -8.81 -20.28 -13.78
CA ASN A 265 -10.25 -20.05 -13.93
C ASN A 265 -11.11 -20.97 -13.06
N LYS A 266 -10.76 -21.05 -11.77
CA LYS A 266 -11.48 -21.84 -10.77
C LYS A 266 -12.03 -20.96 -9.66
N PHE A 267 -13.14 -21.37 -9.07
CA PHE A 267 -13.88 -20.61 -8.07
C PHE A 267 -14.12 -21.41 -6.80
N SER A 268 -14.27 -20.69 -5.70
CA SER A 268 -14.78 -21.19 -4.42
C SER A 268 -15.77 -20.16 -3.88
N SER A 269 -16.85 -20.61 -3.22
CA SER A 269 -17.78 -19.68 -2.56
C SER A 269 -18.49 -20.34 -1.40
N TRP A 270 -18.78 -19.54 -0.37
CA TRP A 270 -19.54 -19.95 0.80
C TRP A 270 -20.35 -18.78 1.33
N SER A 271 -21.45 -19.09 2.03
CA SER A 271 -22.26 -18.07 2.68
C SER A 271 -21.71 -17.77 4.06
N LEU A 272 -21.78 -16.50 4.47
CA LEU A 272 -21.57 -16.13 5.85
C LEU A 272 -22.69 -16.71 6.72
N PRO A 273 -22.39 -17.16 7.96
CA PRO A 273 -23.44 -17.56 8.88
C PRO A 273 -24.44 -16.43 9.13
N PRO A 274 -25.73 -16.71 9.38
CA PRO A 274 -26.77 -15.68 9.51
C PRO A 274 -26.48 -14.58 10.53
N ALA A 275 -25.75 -14.89 11.61
CA ALA A 275 -25.32 -13.92 12.63
C ALA A 275 -24.39 -12.80 12.10
N TYR A 276 -23.85 -12.98 10.89
CA TYR A 276 -22.85 -12.13 10.30
C TYR A 276 -23.32 -11.45 8.98
N VAL A 277 -24.36 -11.97 8.33
CA VAL A 277 -24.82 -11.49 7.00
C VAL A 277 -25.17 -10.00 6.97
N ASP A 278 -25.77 -9.48 8.04
CA ASP A 278 -26.22 -8.08 8.12
C ASP A 278 -25.15 -7.11 8.65
N GLN A 279 -23.91 -7.57 8.82
CA GLN A 279 -22.81 -6.72 9.30
C GLN A 279 -22.14 -5.98 8.15
N GLN A 280 -21.66 -4.78 8.44
CA GLN A 280 -20.73 -4.10 7.55
C GLN A 280 -19.34 -4.67 7.74
N TYR A 281 -18.70 -4.90 6.60
CA TYR A 281 -17.33 -5.36 6.53
C TYR A 281 -16.52 -4.26 5.89
N PRO A 282 -15.67 -3.55 6.63
CA PRO A 282 -14.82 -2.54 6.03
C PRO A 282 -13.62 -3.14 5.29
N GLU A 283 -13.21 -4.39 5.59
CA GLU A 283 -11.94 -4.93 5.08
C GLU A 283 -11.92 -6.47 4.96
N ILE A 284 -11.20 -6.96 3.95
CA ILE A 284 -10.97 -8.38 3.66
C ILE A 284 -9.55 -8.56 3.12
N PHE A 285 -8.82 -9.54 3.62
CA PHE A 285 -7.48 -9.86 3.10
C PHE A 285 -7.15 -11.34 3.29
N ILE A 286 -6.15 -11.84 2.57
CA ILE A 286 -5.64 -13.20 2.78
C ILE A 286 -4.40 -13.10 3.65
N HIS A 287 -4.42 -13.74 4.82
CA HIS A 287 -3.32 -13.82 5.78
C HIS A 287 -2.19 -14.76 5.28
N GLU A 288 -0.98 -14.64 5.85
CA GLU A 288 0.20 -15.42 5.45
C GLU A 288 -0.01 -16.94 5.58
N THR A 289 -0.87 -17.35 6.52
CA THR A 289 -1.32 -18.73 6.74
C THR A 289 -2.28 -19.23 5.66
N LYS A 290 -2.53 -18.43 4.61
CA LYS A 290 -3.51 -18.66 3.54
C LYS A 290 -4.96 -18.73 4.02
N GLN A 291 -5.23 -18.15 5.18
CA GLN A 291 -6.57 -17.95 5.70
C GLN A 291 -7.14 -16.64 5.17
N LEU A 292 -8.40 -16.66 4.77
CA LEU A 292 -9.13 -15.44 4.50
C LEU A 292 -9.53 -14.80 5.82
N VAL A 293 -9.20 -13.52 6.00
CA VAL A 293 -9.62 -12.73 7.15
C VAL A 293 -10.60 -11.67 6.67
N ILE A 294 -11.73 -11.57 7.37
CA ILE A 294 -12.72 -10.51 7.19
C ILE A 294 -12.80 -9.74 8.50
N ILE A 295 -12.65 -8.42 8.42
CA ILE A 295 -12.83 -7.53 9.55
C ILE A 295 -14.25 -6.98 9.47
N GLY A 296 -15.05 -7.26 10.49
CA GLY A 296 -16.35 -6.62 10.71
C GLY A 296 -16.27 -5.66 11.89
N GLU A 297 -17.35 -4.93 12.15
CA GLU A 297 -17.44 -3.94 13.23
C GLU A 297 -17.12 -4.53 14.63
N ARG A 298 -17.49 -5.79 14.86
CA ARG A 298 -17.41 -6.43 16.19
C ARG A 298 -16.53 -7.67 16.22
N TYR A 299 -16.10 -8.16 15.07
CA TYR A 299 -15.41 -9.44 14.97
C TYR A 299 -14.35 -9.40 13.87
N VAL A 300 -13.22 -10.02 14.16
CA VAL A 300 -12.29 -10.51 13.15
C VAL A 300 -12.64 -11.98 12.92
N LEU A 301 -12.98 -12.30 11.68
CA LEU A 301 -13.40 -13.63 11.27
C LEU A 301 -12.36 -14.21 10.33
N ALA A 302 -11.97 -15.47 10.53
CA ALA A 302 -11.00 -16.16 9.68
C ALA A 302 -11.54 -17.48 9.15
N TRP A 303 -11.28 -17.78 7.87
CA TRP A 303 -11.65 -19.03 7.21
C TRP A 303 -10.47 -19.63 6.47
N ASP A 304 -10.41 -20.96 6.44
CA ASP A 304 -9.64 -21.66 5.42
C ASP A 304 -10.41 -21.62 4.10
N ILE A 305 -9.76 -21.16 3.02
CA ILE A 305 -10.42 -21.05 1.71
C ILE A 305 -10.74 -22.47 1.21
N PRO A 306 -12.01 -22.81 0.95
CA PRO A 306 -12.38 -24.15 0.48
C PRO A 306 -11.79 -24.45 -0.90
N ALA A 307 -11.75 -25.74 -1.25
CA ALA A 307 -11.20 -26.20 -2.51
C ALA A 307 -11.87 -25.55 -3.73
N PHE A 308 -11.03 -25.09 -4.67
CA PHE A 308 -11.50 -24.47 -5.90
C PHE A 308 -12.04 -25.48 -6.90
N VAL A 309 -13.15 -25.13 -7.55
CA VAL A 309 -13.81 -25.92 -8.61
C VAL A 309 -13.83 -25.21 -9.96
N GLY A 310 -14.01 -25.96 -11.04
CA GLY A 310 -14.06 -25.40 -12.39
C GLY A 310 -15.30 -24.50 -12.59
N LEU A 311 -15.15 -23.44 -13.39
CA LEU A 311 -16.20 -22.45 -13.65
C LEU A 311 -17.57 -23.04 -14.06
N LYS A 312 -17.58 -24.10 -14.89
CA LYS A 312 -18.82 -24.76 -15.31
C LYS A 312 -19.56 -25.41 -14.14
N GLU A 313 -18.82 -26.07 -13.25
CA GLU A 313 -19.39 -26.71 -12.06
C GLU A 313 -19.85 -25.66 -11.04
N TYR A 314 -19.08 -24.58 -10.93
CA TYR A 314 -19.43 -23.45 -10.10
C TYR A 314 -20.77 -22.82 -10.53
N HIS A 315 -20.92 -22.47 -11.80
CA HIS A 315 -22.15 -21.88 -12.34
C HIS A 315 -23.36 -22.81 -12.27
N SER A 316 -23.18 -24.12 -12.50
CA SER A 316 -24.31 -25.06 -12.43
C SER A 316 -24.91 -25.15 -11.02
N LYS A 317 -24.10 -24.95 -9.97
CA LYS A 317 -24.55 -24.92 -8.58
C LYS A 317 -25.08 -23.55 -8.16
N THR A 318 -24.48 -22.46 -8.64
CA THR A 318 -24.90 -21.10 -8.24
C THR A 318 -26.12 -20.58 -8.99
N ALA A 319 -26.42 -21.07 -10.19
CA ALA A 319 -27.60 -20.69 -10.96
C ALA A 319 -28.94 -20.96 -10.23
N ALA A 320 -28.94 -21.86 -9.24
CA ALA A 320 -30.08 -22.12 -8.37
C ALA A 320 -30.22 -21.13 -7.20
N GLY A 321 -29.40 -20.07 -7.14
CA GLY A 321 -29.35 -19.13 -6.02
C GLY A 321 -28.63 -19.69 -4.78
N HIS A 322 -27.88 -20.79 -4.91
CA HIS A 322 -27.15 -21.43 -3.83
C HIS A 322 -25.66 -21.08 -3.89
N THR A 323 -25.00 -20.98 -2.73
CA THR A 323 -23.52 -20.98 -2.69
C THR A 323 -22.99 -22.39 -2.89
N TYR A 324 -21.73 -22.50 -3.36
CA TYR A 324 -21.13 -23.81 -3.60
C TYR A 324 -20.97 -24.61 -2.29
N HIS A 325 -20.53 -23.97 -1.20
CA HIS A 325 -20.28 -24.63 0.09
C HIS A 325 -21.37 -24.42 1.17
N GLY A 326 -22.50 -23.78 0.85
CA GLY A 326 -23.50 -23.42 1.88
C GLY A 326 -22.93 -22.47 2.95
N PRO A 327 -23.63 -22.27 4.07
CA PRO A 327 -23.11 -21.52 5.21
C PRO A 327 -21.91 -22.23 5.85
N MET A 328 -20.76 -21.55 5.89
CA MET A 328 -19.54 -22.10 6.48
C MET A 328 -19.16 -21.34 7.74
N GLN A 329 -18.99 -22.06 8.85
CA GLN A 329 -18.51 -21.46 10.08
C GLN A 329 -17.05 -21.00 9.92
N PRO A 330 -16.68 -19.82 10.45
CA PRO A 330 -15.29 -19.39 10.48
C PRO A 330 -14.43 -20.38 11.27
N THR A 331 -13.22 -20.63 10.79
CA THR A 331 -12.18 -21.39 11.51
C THR A 331 -11.80 -20.68 12.80
N SER A 332 -11.84 -19.35 12.82
CA SER A 332 -11.60 -18.53 14.01
C SER A 332 -12.53 -17.32 14.07
N THR A 333 -13.02 -16.98 15.25
CA THR A 333 -13.80 -15.77 15.53
C THR A 333 -13.21 -15.08 16.74
N THR A 334 -12.80 -13.84 16.53
CA THR A 334 -12.14 -13.03 17.55
C THR A 334 -12.96 -11.75 17.73
N PRO A 335 -13.60 -11.53 18.89
CA PRO A 335 -14.33 -10.30 19.13
C PRO A 335 -13.38 -9.11 19.19
N ILE A 336 -13.83 -7.98 18.63
CA ILE A 336 -13.19 -6.67 18.77
C ILE A 336 -13.86 -5.98 19.95
N ASP A 337 -13.16 -5.93 21.09
CA ASP A 337 -13.66 -5.26 22.28
C ASP A 337 -13.36 -3.76 22.23
N LEU A 338 -14.21 -3.01 21.52
CA LEU A 338 -14.12 -1.55 21.46
C LEU A 338 -14.29 -0.91 22.84
N SER A 339 -15.01 -1.56 23.78
CA SER A 339 -15.22 -1.00 25.12
C SER A 339 -13.93 -0.98 25.93
N LEU A 340 -13.10 -2.02 25.81
CA LEU A 340 -11.77 -2.04 26.37
C LEU A 340 -10.90 -0.93 25.77
N MET A 341 -10.99 -0.71 24.45
CA MET A 341 -10.26 0.36 23.77
C MET A 341 -10.66 1.75 24.29
N PHE A 342 -11.95 2.04 24.42
CA PHE A 342 -12.43 3.33 24.94
C PHE A 342 -12.04 3.56 26.40
N SER A 343 -12.07 2.50 27.22
CA SER A 343 -11.67 2.59 28.63
C SER A 343 -10.20 2.98 28.79
N GLN A 344 -9.31 2.50 27.92
CA GLN A 344 -7.89 2.84 27.92
C GLN A 344 -7.63 4.29 27.50
N LEU A 345 -8.55 4.88 26.74
CA LEU A 345 -8.51 6.29 26.33
C LEU A 345 -9.06 7.24 27.40
N GLY A 346 -9.64 6.73 28.48
CA GLY A 346 -10.35 7.56 29.46
C GLY A 346 -11.64 8.19 28.91
N VAL A 347 -12.15 7.69 27.78
CA VAL A 347 -13.45 8.08 27.23
C VAL A 347 -14.52 7.30 27.99
N THR A 348 -15.51 8.01 28.55
CA THR A 348 -16.56 7.40 29.37
C THR A 348 -17.38 6.39 28.55
N PRO A 349 -17.79 5.25 29.15
CA PRO A 349 -18.32 4.09 28.43
C PRO A 349 -19.78 4.22 27.96
N GLU A 350 -20.39 5.41 28.00
CA GLU A 350 -21.66 5.56 27.28
C GLU A 350 -21.35 5.35 25.80
N PRO A 351 -21.95 4.34 25.14
CA PRO A 351 -21.55 3.96 23.81
C PRO A 351 -21.80 5.18 22.91
N PRO A 352 -20.74 5.88 22.44
CA PRO A 352 -20.96 6.95 21.48
C PRO A 352 -21.72 6.33 20.30
N THR A 353 -22.53 7.13 19.62
CA THR A 353 -23.07 6.69 18.34
C THR A 353 -21.89 6.66 17.38
N ILE A 354 -21.16 5.54 17.34
CA ILE A 354 -19.94 5.39 16.56
C ILE A 354 -20.35 5.55 15.09
N LEU A 355 -20.01 6.70 14.52
CA LEU A 355 -20.11 6.99 13.10
C LEU A 355 -19.04 6.18 12.34
N PRO A 356 -19.22 5.92 11.04
CA PRO A 356 -18.82 4.68 10.40
C PRO A 356 -17.38 4.31 10.69
N VAL A 357 -17.19 3.09 11.19
CA VAL A 357 -15.87 2.53 11.41
C VAL A 357 -15.23 2.25 10.06
N PHE A 358 -14.25 3.05 9.68
CA PHE A 358 -13.40 2.72 8.55
C PHE A 358 -12.27 1.83 9.03
N CYS A 359 -12.02 0.76 8.27
CA CYS A 359 -10.86 -0.09 8.46
C CYS A 359 -9.89 0.13 7.31
N GLU A 360 -8.62 0.36 7.62
CA GLU A 360 -7.55 0.47 6.64
C GLU A 360 -6.43 -0.50 7.02
N THR A 361 -6.08 -1.41 6.13
CA THR A 361 -4.88 -2.24 6.26
C THR A 361 -3.65 -1.55 5.64
N THR A 362 -2.52 -2.26 5.60
CA THR A 362 -1.49 -1.88 4.63
C THR A 362 -2.06 -2.00 3.23
N HIS A 363 -1.56 -1.17 2.30
CA HIS A 363 -2.10 -1.15 0.95
C HIS A 363 -2.09 -2.57 0.35
N ASP A 364 -3.14 -2.95 -0.39
CA ASP A 364 -3.30 -4.27 -1.02
C ASP A 364 -2.07 -4.74 -1.81
N TRP A 365 -1.24 -3.81 -2.28
CA TRP A 365 0.05 -4.09 -2.89
C TRP A 365 0.93 -5.02 -2.05
N TYR A 366 0.89 -4.86 -0.71
CA TYR A 366 1.76 -5.59 0.20
C TYR A 366 1.20 -6.96 0.62
N ASN A 367 -0.06 -7.25 0.31
CA ASN A 367 -0.72 -8.49 0.72
C ASN A 367 -0.05 -9.76 0.13
N SER A 368 0.65 -9.63 -1.01
CA SER A 368 1.35 -10.75 -1.67
C SER A 368 2.69 -11.14 -1.01
N PHE A 369 3.24 -10.35 -0.08
CA PHE A 369 4.59 -10.60 0.49
C PHE A 369 4.57 -11.19 1.89
N SER A 370 3.74 -10.58 2.72
CA SER A 370 3.51 -10.90 4.12
C SER A 370 2.29 -10.08 4.47
N SER A 371 1.17 -10.75 4.71
CA SER A 371 -0.09 -10.04 4.91
C SER A 371 0.05 -9.05 6.05
N PRO A 372 -0.55 -7.85 5.94
CA PRO A 372 -0.69 -6.96 7.08
C PRO A 372 -1.22 -7.75 8.25
N THR A 373 -0.42 -7.82 9.29
CA THR A 373 -0.91 -8.25 10.59
C THR A 373 -1.63 -7.08 11.25
N SER A 374 -1.41 -5.85 10.82
CA SER A 374 -2.05 -4.68 11.41
C SER A 374 -3.15 -4.09 10.52
N PHE A 375 -4.19 -3.60 11.17
CA PHE A 375 -5.21 -2.77 10.55
C PHE A 375 -5.62 -1.67 11.49
N ASP A 376 -6.15 -0.60 10.93
CA ASP A 376 -6.54 0.56 11.70
C ASP A 376 -8.05 0.67 11.79
N ILE A 377 -8.56 0.91 12.99
CA ILE A 377 -9.94 1.32 13.23
C ILE A 377 -9.95 2.83 13.39
N ILE A 378 -10.67 3.50 12.51
CA ILE A 378 -10.93 4.94 12.59
C ILE A 378 -12.35 5.13 13.11
N TRP A 379 -12.52 6.02 14.07
CA TRP A 379 -13.82 6.32 14.64
C TRP A 379 -13.86 7.76 15.14
N THR A 380 -15.04 8.36 15.11
CA THR A 380 -15.27 9.73 15.58
C THR A 380 -16.17 9.65 16.82
N SER A 381 -15.84 10.40 17.86
CA SER A 381 -16.73 10.52 19.03
C SER A 381 -17.85 11.52 18.73
N THR A 382 -19.05 11.28 19.25
CA THR A 382 -20.15 12.25 19.14
C THR A 382 -19.93 13.48 20.03
N ASP A 383 -19.24 13.29 21.15
CA ASP A 383 -18.98 14.35 22.13
C ASP A 383 -17.72 15.14 21.79
N ASP A 384 -16.89 14.58 20.91
CA ASP A 384 -15.60 15.12 20.56
C ASP A 384 -15.36 14.90 19.06
N PRO A 385 -15.39 15.96 18.23
CA PRO A 385 -15.33 15.86 16.76
C PRO A 385 -13.93 15.42 16.26
N HIS A 386 -13.12 14.83 17.12
CA HIS A 386 -11.84 14.27 16.74
C HIS A 386 -12.01 12.85 16.21
N ASP A 387 -11.32 12.60 15.10
CA ASP A 387 -11.08 11.24 14.64
C ASP A 387 -9.99 10.60 15.48
N TYR A 388 -10.36 9.47 16.04
CA TYR A 388 -9.49 8.58 16.78
C TYR A 388 -9.09 7.42 15.88
N PHE A 389 -7.92 6.88 16.20
CA PHE A 389 -7.29 5.84 15.42
C PHE A 389 -6.76 4.77 16.36
N THR A 390 -6.99 3.52 16.03
CA THR A 390 -6.40 2.41 16.77
C THR A 390 -5.87 1.39 15.79
N THR A 391 -4.57 1.14 15.87
CA THR A 391 -3.94 0.04 15.14
C THR A 391 -4.11 -1.23 15.95
N ILE A 392 -4.67 -2.25 15.30
CA ILE A 392 -4.86 -3.58 15.84
C ILE A 392 -3.92 -4.52 15.11
N ASP A 393 -2.97 -5.09 15.84
CA ASP A 393 -2.07 -6.12 15.35
C ASP A 393 -2.67 -7.51 15.60
N LEU A 394 -2.98 -8.24 14.54
CA LEU A 394 -3.30 -9.67 14.53
C LEU A 394 -2.04 -10.49 14.68
N LYS A 395 -1.82 -11.02 15.89
CA LYS A 395 -0.70 -11.91 16.16
C LYS A 395 -1.18 -13.35 16.20
N ASN A 396 -0.42 -14.25 15.57
CA ASN A 396 -0.55 -15.67 15.80
C ASN A 396 -0.22 -15.97 17.27
N ARG A 397 -1.20 -16.45 18.06
CA ARG A 397 -0.98 -16.88 19.45
C ARG A 397 -0.27 -18.24 19.50
N ASN A 398 0.85 -18.39 18.80
CA ASN A 398 1.62 -19.63 18.78
C ASN A 398 2.91 -19.43 19.55
N HIS A 399 2.88 -19.41 20.90
CA HIS A 399 4.12 -19.67 21.65
C HIS A 399 4.01 -20.21 23.08
N LYS A 400 2.84 -20.35 23.70
CA LYS A 400 2.74 -20.99 25.03
C LYS A 400 1.52 -21.89 25.15
N LYS A 401 1.74 -23.20 24.95
CA LYS A 401 1.05 -24.40 25.49
C LYS A 401 -0.48 -24.48 25.66
N ASP A 402 -1.28 -23.46 25.36
CA ASP A 402 -2.74 -23.54 25.42
C ASP A 402 -3.31 -23.90 24.04
N CYS A 403 -4.09 -24.99 24.01
CA CYS A 403 -4.50 -25.74 22.83
C CYS A 403 -5.50 -25.06 21.89
N SER A 404 -5.64 -23.73 21.90
CA SER A 404 -6.43 -22.98 20.93
C SER A 404 -5.53 -22.02 20.16
N ALA A 405 -4.91 -22.51 19.09
CA ALA A 405 -4.19 -21.67 18.12
C ALA A 405 -5.20 -20.75 17.43
N GLY A 406 -5.30 -19.50 17.88
CA GLY A 406 -6.19 -18.48 17.32
C GLY A 406 -5.45 -17.17 17.08
N LEU A 407 -5.88 -16.43 16.07
CA LEU A 407 -5.43 -15.05 15.83
C LEU A 407 -5.99 -14.16 16.95
N GLY A 408 -5.09 -13.60 17.76
CA GLY A 408 -5.45 -12.69 18.83
C GLY A 408 -5.08 -11.25 18.47
N PRO A 409 -5.96 -10.26 18.71
CA PRO A 409 -5.61 -8.87 18.49
C PRO A 409 -4.73 -8.41 19.66
N THR A 410 -3.65 -7.70 19.36
CA THR A 410 -2.96 -6.83 20.31
C THR A 410 -3.20 -5.39 19.88
N PHE A 411 -3.65 -4.57 20.84
CA PHE A 411 -4.04 -3.18 20.57
C PHE A 411 -2.84 -2.27 20.77
N LYS A 412 -2.57 -1.42 19.77
CA LYS A 412 -1.68 -0.27 19.90
C LYS A 412 -2.48 0.99 19.65
N LEU A 413 -2.68 1.75 20.71
CA LEU A 413 -3.44 2.97 20.66
C LEU A 413 -2.54 4.12 20.20
N LEU A 414 -2.96 4.83 19.16
CA LEU A 414 -2.30 6.05 18.74
C LEU A 414 -3.29 7.20 18.73
N LYS A 415 -3.06 8.20 19.59
CA LYS A 415 -3.83 9.44 19.53
C LYS A 415 -3.26 10.31 18.39
N LEU A 416 -3.98 10.37 17.27
CA LEU A 416 -3.75 11.38 16.25
C LEU A 416 -4.29 12.72 16.74
N GLY A 417 -3.53 13.79 16.52
CA GLY A 417 -3.85 15.11 17.07
C GLY A 417 -5.19 15.67 16.62
N THR A 418 -5.56 16.80 17.20
CA THR A 418 -6.84 17.48 17.02
C THR A 418 -6.91 18.16 15.64
N ALA A 419 -7.65 17.57 14.69
CA ALA A 419 -8.17 18.36 13.57
C ALA A 419 -9.62 18.66 13.87
N THR A 420 -9.94 19.94 13.83
CA THR A 420 -11.27 20.50 14.10
C THR A 420 -12.15 20.51 12.86
N ASP A 421 -11.80 19.79 11.79
CA ASP A 421 -12.47 19.87 10.48
C ASP A 421 -12.82 18.49 9.92
N ASP A 422 -14.07 18.37 9.46
CA ASP A 422 -14.91 17.16 9.29
C ASP A 422 -14.51 16.19 8.16
N SER A 423 -13.28 16.20 7.67
CA SER A 423 -12.94 15.48 6.42
C SER A 423 -11.49 15.03 6.37
N ARG A 424 -11.17 13.93 7.06
CA ARG A 424 -9.90 13.23 6.90
C ARG A 424 -10.09 12.05 5.94
N CYS A 425 -9.44 12.11 4.78
CA CYS A 425 -9.15 10.91 4.01
C CYS A 425 -7.82 10.34 4.51
N LEU A 426 -7.83 9.05 4.83
CA LEU A 426 -6.64 8.29 5.19
C LEU A 426 -6.25 7.40 4.01
N ASP A 427 -4.99 7.45 3.61
CA ASP A 427 -4.41 6.50 2.64
C ASP A 427 -3.99 5.23 3.39
N SER A 428 -3.88 4.10 2.70
CA SER A 428 -3.40 2.86 3.30
C SER A 428 -1.91 2.95 3.64
N TRP A 429 -1.43 2.16 4.60
CA TRP A 429 0.00 2.16 4.96
C TRP A 429 0.88 1.69 3.80
N ARG A 430 2.03 2.35 3.63
CA ARG A 430 3.05 2.00 2.64
C ARG A 430 4.42 1.81 3.28
N LEU A 431 5.23 0.94 2.71
CA LEU A 431 6.58 0.65 3.21
C LEU A 431 7.61 1.62 2.62
N CYS A 432 8.50 2.12 3.47
CA CYS A 432 9.62 2.98 3.10
C CYS A 432 10.78 2.78 4.08
N ASP A 433 11.82 2.07 3.63
CA ASP A 433 13.07 1.84 4.35
C ASP A 433 12.85 1.32 5.78
N ASP A 434 12.19 0.16 5.91
CA ASP A 434 11.77 -0.49 7.16
C ASP A 434 10.82 0.35 8.05
N SER A 435 10.26 1.43 7.50
CA SER A 435 9.23 2.23 8.16
C SER A 435 7.92 2.11 7.41
N LEU A 436 6.83 2.02 8.17
CA LEU A 436 5.48 2.20 7.66
C LEU A 436 5.16 3.69 7.60
N VAL A 437 4.61 4.10 6.47
CA VAL A 437 4.30 5.49 6.17
C VAL A 437 2.85 5.59 5.73
N LYS A 438 2.06 6.42 6.41
CA LYS A 438 0.66 6.67 6.08
C LYS A 438 0.47 8.12 5.64
N GLY A 439 -0.19 8.33 4.52
CA GLY A 439 -0.66 9.65 4.11
C GLY A 439 -1.99 9.98 4.76
N CYS A 440 -2.14 11.18 5.29
CA CYS A 440 -3.43 11.72 5.73
C CYS A 440 -3.63 13.13 5.17
N TYR A 441 -4.89 13.44 4.84
CA TYR A 441 -5.29 14.74 4.33
C TYR A 441 -6.04 15.53 5.40
N ARG A 442 -5.79 16.84 5.47
CA ARG A 442 -6.42 17.76 6.43
C ARG A 442 -7.15 18.87 5.68
N GLY A 443 -8.46 18.95 5.86
CA GLY A 443 -9.35 19.64 4.92
C GLY A 443 -9.23 21.15 4.74
N ASP A 444 -8.58 21.84 5.67
CA ASP A 444 -8.41 23.29 5.64
C ASP A 444 -7.14 23.74 4.92
N GLN A 445 -6.19 22.84 4.66
CA GLN A 445 -4.88 23.17 4.08
C GLN A 445 -4.47 22.10 3.06
N TYR A 446 -3.92 22.49 1.90
CA TYR A 446 -3.36 21.56 0.88
C TYR A 446 -2.07 20.88 1.33
N ALA A 447 -2.09 20.34 2.54
CA ALA A 447 -1.00 19.69 3.20
C ALA A 447 -1.34 18.23 3.40
N PHE A 448 -0.40 17.38 3.00
CA PHE A 448 -0.45 15.97 3.34
C PHE A 448 0.38 15.79 4.58
N GLU A 449 -0.25 15.34 5.65
CA GLU A 449 0.46 14.89 6.83
C GLU A 449 0.88 13.43 6.59
N VAL A 450 2.07 13.11 7.04
CA VAL A 450 2.66 11.79 6.87
C VAL A 450 3.01 11.25 8.24
N ILE A 451 2.43 10.11 8.58
CA ILE A 451 2.70 9.36 9.81
C ILE A 451 3.79 8.34 9.48
N VAL A 452 4.88 8.36 10.22
CA VAL A 452 5.97 7.39 10.06
C VAL A 452 6.07 6.54 11.32
N ALA A 453 6.05 5.21 11.19
CA ALA A 453 6.20 4.26 12.28
C ALA A 453 7.27 3.20 11.92
N PRO A 454 8.16 2.79 12.85
CA PRO A 454 9.11 1.72 12.59
C PRO A 454 8.40 0.37 12.47
N GLN A 455 8.93 -0.52 11.62
CA GLN A 455 8.39 -1.88 11.45
C GLN A 455 8.69 -2.78 12.66
N ASP A 456 9.85 -2.62 13.30
CA ASP A 456 10.30 -3.50 14.39
C ASP A 456 9.89 -3.03 15.79
N ASN A 457 9.14 -3.90 16.47
CA ASN A 457 8.73 -3.76 17.87
C ASN A 457 9.84 -4.13 18.88
N GLN A 458 11.10 -4.29 18.45
CA GLN A 458 12.12 -4.97 19.27
C GLN A 458 12.80 -4.12 20.36
N SER A 459 12.52 -2.82 20.46
CA SER A 459 12.98 -2.01 21.60
C SER A 459 11.81 -1.52 22.44
N GLU A 460 11.70 -2.05 23.66
CA GLU A 460 10.79 -1.56 24.72
C GLU A 460 11.22 -0.17 25.26
N GLU A 461 12.37 0.36 24.83
CA GLU A 461 12.84 1.68 25.25
C GLU A 461 12.13 2.82 24.49
N SER A 462 11.29 3.54 25.23
CA SER A 462 10.64 4.82 24.92
C SER A 462 9.79 4.85 23.64
N GLU A 463 8.53 4.42 23.78
CA GLU A 463 7.48 4.38 22.73
C GLU A 463 7.16 5.76 22.12
N GLU A 464 7.32 6.87 22.85
CA GLU A 464 6.91 8.22 22.39
C GLU A 464 7.76 8.78 21.22
N HIS A 465 8.94 8.20 20.94
CA HIS A 465 9.85 8.72 19.91
C HIS A 465 9.66 8.09 18.52
N LYS A 466 8.74 7.13 18.38
CA LYS A 466 8.67 6.30 17.16
C LYS A 466 7.78 6.88 16.07
N ILE A 467 6.82 7.74 16.42
CA ILE A 467 5.85 8.29 15.47
C ILE A 467 5.94 9.80 15.40
N PHE A 468 6.04 10.32 14.18
CA PHE A 468 6.09 11.74 13.93
C PHE A 468 5.27 12.11 12.70
N PHE A 469 4.89 13.38 12.64
CA PHE A 469 4.20 13.99 11.51
C PHE A 469 5.19 14.76 10.65
N ALA A 470 5.10 14.59 9.35
CA ALA A 470 5.75 15.48 8.39
C ALA A 470 4.70 16.04 7.44
N ARG A 471 4.80 17.34 7.17
CA ARG A 471 3.90 18.04 6.25
C ARG A 471 4.52 18.04 4.86
N LEU A 472 3.80 17.60 3.84
CA LEU A 472 4.18 17.76 2.45
C LEU A 472 3.48 19.00 1.88
N GLY A 473 4.26 19.93 1.34
CA GLY A 473 3.71 21.10 0.65
C GLY A 473 3.20 20.72 -0.74
N VAL A 474 1.90 20.55 -0.90
CA VAL A 474 1.27 20.42 -2.22
C VAL A 474 0.74 21.79 -2.62
N PHE A 475 1.22 22.33 -3.74
CA PHE A 475 0.94 23.71 -4.15
C PHE A 475 -0.56 23.96 -4.41
N ASN A 476 -0.90 25.25 -4.34
CA ASN A 476 -2.18 25.97 -4.55
C ASN A 476 -2.99 25.67 -5.83
N THR A 477 -2.82 24.51 -6.46
CA THR A 477 -3.41 24.14 -7.76
C THR A 477 -4.89 23.75 -7.65
N GLY A 478 -5.68 24.58 -6.96
CA GLY A 478 -7.13 24.61 -7.13
C GLY A 478 -7.87 23.31 -6.85
N LEU A 479 -7.31 22.45 -6.01
CA LEU A 479 -8.02 21.33 -5.43
C LEU A 479 -9.23 21.91 -4.70
N ARG A 480 -10.44 21.50 -5.08
CA ARG A 480 -11.64 21.83 -4.28
C ARG A 480 -11.68 20.90 -3.05
N ARG A 481 -12.51 21.29 -2.08
CA ARG A 481 -12.66 20.77 -0.70
C ARG A 481 -12.21 19.32 -0.49
N ALA A 482 -11.74 19.05 0.72
CA ALA A 482 -11.44 17.72 1.26
C ALA A 482 -12.46 16.63 0.96
N ASP A 483 -13.75 16.96 0.97
CA ASP A 483 -14.84 16.04 0.66
C ASP A 483 -14.78 15.51 -0.78
N ASP A 484 -14.04 16.18 -1.68
CA ASP A 484 -13.77 15.75 -3.06
C ASP A 484 -12.60 14.73 -3.15
N PHE A 485 -11.83 14.50 -2.07
CA PHE A 485 -10.78 13.46 -2.01
C PHE A 485 -11.39 12.09 -1.69
N ASP A 486 -12.08 11.52 -2.67
CA ASP A 486 -12.27 10.07 -2.67
C ASP A 486 -10.89 9.41 -2.95
N ARG A 487 -10.65 8.20 -2.44
CA ARG A 487 -9.35 7.48 -2.52
C ARG A 487 -8.79 7.39 -3.96
N PHE A 488 -9.64 7.62 -4.95
CA PHE A 488 -9.34 7.50 -6.36
C PHE A 488 -8.51 8.67 -6.95
N TRP A 489 -8.38 9.82 -6.29
CA TRP A 489 -7.85 11.02 -6.97
C TRP A 489 -6.38 11.33 -6.73
N PHE A 490 -5.76 10.62 -5.80
CA PHE A 490 -4.42 10.87 -5.33
C PHE A 490 -3.70 9.57 -5.02
N SER A 491 -2.37 9.57 -5.13
CA SER A 491 -1.54 8.47 -4.67
C SER A 491 -0.17 8.99 -4.25
N PHE A 492 0.29 8.61 -3.05
CA PHE A 492 1.63 8.92 -2.55
C PHE A 492 2.46 7.65 -2.45
N ASP A 493 3.67 7.64 -2.99
CA ASP A 493 4.64 6.57 -2.76
C ASP A 493 5.82 7.12 -1.96
N PRO A 494 5.93 6.79 -0.66
CA PRO A 494 7.02 7.25 0.18
C PRO A 494 8.36 6.63 -0.24
N GLY A 495 8.36 5.44 -0.84
CA GLY A 495 9.56 4.78 -1.34
C GLY A 495 10.27 5.57 -2.45
N SER A 496 9.50 6.23 -3.33
CA SER A 496 10.06 7.14 -4.34
C SER A 496 10.06 8.61 -3.93
N GLY A 497 9.29 8.98 -2.91
CA GLY A 497 9.02 10.37 -2.55
C GLY A 497 8.20 11.10 -3.62
N ARG A 498 7.31 10.40 -4.32
CA ARG A 498 6.44 10.97 -5.37
C ARG A 498 4.99 11.01 -4.91
N VAL A 499 4.31 12.11 -5.23
CA VAL A 499 2.87 12.27 -5.11
C VAL A 499 2.27 12.47 -6.50
N CYS A 500 1.19 11.76 -6.79
CA CYS A 500 0.38 11.97 -7.98
C CYS A 500 -1.03 12.40 -7.57
N TYR A 501 -1.62 13.36 -8.26
CA TYR A 501 -3.04 13.71 -8.08
C TYR A 501 -3.68 14.23 -9.36
N LEU A 502 -5.01 14.19 -9.44
CA LEU A 502 -5.76 14.81 -10.53
C LEU A 502 -6.05 16.28 -10.21
N SER A 503 -5.58 17.20 -11.07
CA SER A 503 -5.95 18.61 -10.97
C SER A 503 -7.24 18.85 -11.73
N GLU A 504 -8.29 19.26 -11.01
CA GLU A 504 -9.57 19.62 -11.63
C GLU A 504 -9.47 20.85 -12.53
N ILE A 505 -8.70 21.85 -12.11
CA ILE A 505 -8.56 23.11 -12.85
C ILE A 505 -7.83 22.85 -14.17
N GLU A 506 -6.71 22.14 -14.09
CA GLU A 506 -5.87 21.89 -15.26
C GLU A 506 -6.36 20.72 -16.11
N GLN A 507 -7.24 19.87 -15.56
CA GLN A 507 -7.66 18.60 -16.15
C GLN A 507 -6.45 17.71 -16.52
N LYS A 508 -5.46 17.66 -15.63
CA LYS A 508 -4.18 16.96 -15.80
C LYS A 508 -3.85 16.10 -14.59
N ILE A 509 -3.04 15.07 -14.79
CA ILE A 509 -2.37 14.37 -13.71
C ILE A 509 -1.15 15.23 -13.32
N VAL A 510 -1.04 15.60 -12.05
CA VAL A 510 0.13 16.31 -11.52
C VAL A 510 1.00 15.32 -10.77
N VAL A 511 2.29 15.25 -11.13
CA VAL A 511 3.31 14.44 -10.47
C VAL A 511 4.27 15.38 -9.75
N VAL A 512 4.41 15.19 -8.44
CA VAL A 512 5.21 16.00 -7.54
C VAL A 512 6.32 15.12 -6.97
N ASP A 513 7.57 15.46 -7.26
CA ASP A 513 8.74 14.74 -6.76
C ASP A 513 9.35 15.50 -5.56
N TYR A 514 9.44 14.84 -4.40
CA TYR A 514 10.09 15.36 -3.19
C TYR A 514 11.52 14.85 -3.03
N VAL A 515 12.00 13.97 -3.90
CA VAL A 515 13.39 13.51 -3.92
C VAL A 515 13.95 13.76 -5.32
N GLY A 516 14.95 14.64 -5.41
CA GLY A 516 15.60 14.98 -6.68
C GLY A 516 16.57 13.89 -7.15
N MET A 517 16.77 13.78 -8.48
CA MET A 517 17.75 12.86 -9.11
C MET A 517 19.18 13.06 -8.63
#